data_AF-M5CH57-F1
#
_entry.id   AF-M5CH57-F1
#
_cell.length_a   1.000
_cell.length_b   1.000
_cell.length_c   1.000
_cell.angle_alpha   90.00
_cell.angle_beta   90.00
_cell.angle_gamma   90.00
#
_symmetry.space_group_name_H-M   'P 1'
#
loop_
_entity.id
_entity.type
_entity.pdbx_description
1 polymer ?
#
loop_
_entity_poly.entity_id
_entity_poly.type
_entity_poly.pdbx_seq_one_letter_code
_entity_poly.pdbx_strand_id
1 'polypeptide(L)'
;MYASGCTWLEQFNDRDFQSGFADVKPTQEYTTVDVTFRSAYASAPKVTCWLTAFDLDKDKDWRIDVSAVDVTEKGCKLKFRVWGTTQAYWIKASWIAHPGDRSHIDHGLFDTQEQRPWEKPQHEHQKKVTFSKKFTRPPVVYYAISRIDETNKGNLRVKTYVKDVTDKGMTLHIDSWNDTVMYTTVGQWIAYQKY
;
A
#
# COMPACT_ATOMS: atom_id res chain seq x y z
N MET A 1 -10.95 19.45 6.72
CA MET A 1 -9.84 18.65 7.22
C MET A 1 -10.29 17.20 7.20
N TYR A 2 -9.76 16.39 6.30
CA TYR A 2 -9.86 14.94 6.40
C TYR A 2 -8.43 14.42 6.41
N ALA A 3 -7.76 14.58 7.55
CA ALA A 3 -6.56 13.80 7.81
C ALA A 3 -7.04 12.37 8.06
N SER A 4 -6.66 11.43 7.20
CA SER A 4 -6.77 10.01 7.51
C SER A 4 -5.47 9.59 8.18
N GLY A 5 -5.57 8.95 9.35
CA GLY A 5 -4.44 8.32 10.03
C GLY A 5 -4.69 6.82 10.08
N CYS A 6 -3.99 6.04 9.28
CA CYS A 6 -3.93 4.59 9.43
C CYS A 6 -2.67 4.26 10.24
N THR A 7 -2.83 4.01 11.54
CA THR A 7 -1.73 3.52 12.38
C THR A 7 -1.76 2.00 12.40
N TRP A 8 -0.83 1.34 11.72
CA TRP A 8 -0.38 0.00 12.11
C TRP A 8 1.08 -0.20 11.73
N LEU A 9 1.90 -0.47 12.74
CA LEU A 9 2.66 -1.72 12.84
C LEU A 9 3.20 -1.90 14.27
N GLU A 10 2.84 -3.00 14.93
CA GLU A 10 3.70 -3.55 15.98
C GLU A 10 5.01 -3.98 15.31
N GLN A 11 6.11 -3.64 15.94
CA GLN A 11 7.46 -3.99 15.51
C GLN A 11 7.49 -5.49 15.18
N PHE A 12 7.70 -5.87 13.91
CA PHE A 12 8.08 -7.26 13.60
C PHE A 12 9.37 -7.51 14.38
N ASN A 13 9.27 -8.21 15.51
CA ASN A 13 10.44 -8.62 16.29
C ASN A 13 11.04 -9.88 15.65
N ASP A 14 11.28 -9.78 14.34
CA ASP A 14 11.88 -10.79 13.49
C ASP A 14 12.97 -10.08 12.69
N ARG A 15 14.18 -10.66 12.75
CA ARG A 15 15.39 -10.07 12.17
C ARG A 15 15.32 -9.93 10.65
N ASP A 16 14.43 -10.66 9.99
CA ASP A 16 14.27 -10.63 8.55
C ASP A 16 13.59 -9.34 8.06
N PHE A 17 12.82 -8.67 8.91
CA PHE A 17 12.10 -7.46 8.54
C PHE A 17 12.86 -6.21 8.92
N GLN A 18 12.87 -5.26 7.99
CA GLN A 18 13.21 -3.87 8.27
C GLN A 18 12.03 -3.01 7.88
N SER A 19 11.73 -1.98 8.65
CA SER A 19 10.58 -1.12 8.40
C SER A 19 10.86 0.30 8.86
N GLY A 20 10.05 1.23 8.39
CA GLY A 20 10.14 2.62 8.76
C GLY A 20 9.05 3.46 8.12
N PHE A 21 9.23 4.76 8.22
CA PHE A 21 8.32 5.76 7.67
C PHE A 21 9.10 6.75 6.80
N ALA A 22 8.41 7.35 5.84
CA ALA A 22 8.87 8.51 5.11
C ALA A 22 7.69 9.45 4.88
N ASP A 23 7.96 10.74 4.81
CA ASP A 23 6.96 11.73 4.47
C ASP A 23 7.53 12.80 3.54
N VAL A 24 6.63 13.45 2.81
CA VAL A 24 6.93 14.45 1.80
C VAL A 24 5.94 15.61 1.88
N LYS A 25 6.38 16.78 1.45
CA LYS A 25 5.52 17.92 1.09
C LYS A 25 5.67 18.15 -0.41
N PRO A 26 4.89 17.46 -1.26
CA PRO A 26 5.13 17.43 -2.71
C PRO A 26 4.94 18.82 -3.34
N THR A 27 5.88 19.23 -4.18
CA THR A 27 5.79 20.47 -4.98
C THR A 27 5.74 20.20 -6.48
N GLN A 28 5.79 18.92 -6.88
CA GLN A 28 5.80 18.44 -8.26
C GLN A 28 5.18 17.03 -8.33
N GLU A 29 4.97 16.50 -9.54
CA GLU A 29 4.27 15.22 -9.72
C GLU A 29 4.96 14.05 -8.98
N TYR A 30 6.29 14.01 -8.97
CA TYR A 30 7.05 12.93 -8.32
C TYR A 30 8.00 13.47 -7.27
N THR A 31 7.94 12.93 -6.06
CA THR A 31 8.91 13.18 -4.99
C THR A 31 9.47 11.85 -4.50
N THR A 32 10.78 11.76 -4.31
CA THR A 32 11.43 10.54 -3.80
C THR A 32 12.08 10.80 -2.44
N VAL A 33 12.04 9.78 -1.58
CA VAL A 33 12.80 9.75 -0.32
C VAL A 33 13.71 8.54 -0.34
N ASP A 34 14.99 8.76 -0.11
CA ASP A 34 15.97 7.68 0.01
C ASP A 34 15.77 6.95 1.35
N VAL A 35 15.64 5.63 1.28
CA VAL A 35 15.56 4.73 2.43
C VAL A 35 16.83 3.91 2.49
N THR A 36 17.56 4.00 3.60
CA THR A 36 18.70 3.13 3.89
C THR A 36 18.27 2.03 4.85
N PHE A 37 18.53 0.78 4.49
CA PHE A 37 18.33 -0.35 5.38
C PHE A 37 19.39 -0.34 6.48
N ARG A 38 18.98 -0.60 7.72
CA ARG A 38 19.86 -0.73 8.89
C ARG A 38 20.94 -1.80 8.68
N SER A 39 20.62 -2.85 7.93
CA SER A 39 21.56 -3.89 7.50
C SER A 39 21.29 -4.26 6.05
N ALA A 40 22.37 -4.50 5.29
CA ALA A 40 22.24 -4.96 3.92
C ALA A 40 21.64 -6.37 3.85
N TYR A 41 20.78 -6.62 2.87
CA TYR A 41 20.28 -7.95 2.53
C TYR A 41 21.30 -8.70 1.66
N ALA A 42 21.18 -10.03 1.57
CA ALA A 42 22.04 -10.85 0.70
C ALA A 42 21.77 -10.62 -0.80
N SER A 43 20.57 -10.18 -1.14
CA SER A 43 20.11 -9.77 -2.47
C SER A 43 19.01 -8.71 -2.32
N ALA A 44 18.64 -8.03 -3.39
CA ALA A 44 17.58 -7.01 -3.36
C ALA A 44 16.30 -7.57 -2.69
N PRO A 45 15.84 -6.99 -1.55
CA PRO A 45 14.67 -7.48 -0.84
C PRO A 45 13.38 -7.17 -1.61
N LYS A 46 12.27 -7.72 -1.13
CA LYS A 46 10.95 -7.25 -1.50
C LYS A 46 10.54 -6.13 -0.56
N VAL A 47 9.94 -5.08 -1.11
CA VAL A 47 9.52 -3.90 -0.36
C VAL A 47 8.05 -3.65 -0.62
N THR A 48 7.26 -3.63 0.46
CA THR A 48 5.85 -3.26 0.46
C THR A 48 5.71 -1.91 1.15
N CYS A 49 4.86 -1.03 0.63
CA CYS A 49 4.61 0.28 1.23
C CYS A 49 3.17 0.73 1.05
N TRP A 50 2.72 1.60 1.95
CA TRP A 50 1.35 2.11 1.95
C TRP A 50 1.26 3.46 2.65
N LEU A 51 0.19 4.19 2.37
CA LEU A 51 -0.14 5.46 2.97
C LEU A 51 -0.52 5.25 4.43
N THR A 52 0.01 6.11 5.30
CA THR A 52 -0.31 6.11 6.75
C THR A 52 -0.97 7.41 7.17
N ALA A 53 -0.66 8.52 6.48
CA ALA A 53 -1.40 9.76 6.61
C ALA A 53 -1.23 10.66 5.39
N PHE A 54 -2.15 11.58 5.19
CA PHE A 54 -2.06 12.61 4.15
C PHE A 54 -2.92 13.82 4.52
N ASP A 55 -2.51 14.99 4.00
CA ASP A 55 -3.25 16.25 4.03
C ASP A 55 -3.37 16.77 2.60
N LEU A 56 -4.60 16.73 2.07
CA LEU A 56 -4.93 17.08 0.69
C LEU A 56 -5.98 18.20 0.67
N ASP A 57 -5.89 19.06 -0.33
CA ASP A 57 -6.87 20.11 -0.54
C ASP A 57 -8.26 19.52 -0.83
N LYS A 58 -9.29 20.04 -0.15
CA LYS A 58 -10.66 19.55 -0.29
C LYS A 58 -11.32 19.96 -1.61
N ASP A 59 -10.83 21.03 -2.23
CA ASP A 59 -11.39 21.61 -3.45
C ASP A 59 -10.67 21.10 -4.71
N LYS A 60 -9.82 20.08 -4.56
CA LYS A 60 -9.10 19.37 -5.63
C LYS A 60 -9.33 17.87 -5.54
N ASP A 61 -9.24 17.18 -6.68
CA ASP A 61 -9.27 15.72 -6.70
C ASP A 61 -8.16 15.13 -5.81
N TRP A 62 -8.35 13.92 -5.31
CA TRP A 62 -7.43 13.23 -4.42
C TRP A 62 -6.74 12.10 -5.17
N ARG A 63 -5.59 12.42 -5.77
CA ARG A 63 -4.80 11.47 -6.56
C ARG A 63 -3.37 11.36 -6.05
N ILE A 64 -3.12 10.33 -5.25
CA ILE A 64 -1.83 10.07 -4.60
C ILE A 64 -1.44 8.60 -4.69
N ASP A 65 -0.15 8.33 -4.82
CA ASP A 65 0.43 6.99 -4.91
C ASP A 65 1.76 6.94 -4.15
N VAL A 66 2.05 5.81 -3.53
CA VAL A 66 3.38 5.50 -3.01
C VAL A 66 3.83 4.12 -3.49
N SER A 67 5.07 4.06 -3.97
CA SER A 67 5.72 2.83 -4.42
C SER A 67 7.19 2.80 -3.98
N ALA A 68 7.73 1.61 -3.80
CA ALA A 68 9.17 1.43 -3.65
C ALA A 68 9.80 1.20 -5.03
N VAL A 69 10.85 1.96 -5.34
CA VAL A 69 11.61 1.87 -6.59
C VAL A 69 13.11 1.82 -6.27
N ASP A 70 13.93 1.49 -7.28
CA ASP A 70 15.39 1.45 -7.16
C ASP A 70 15.87 0.63 -5.95
N VAL A 71 15.25 -0.53 -5.74
CA VAL A 71 15.54 -1.42 -4.61
C VAL A 71 16.89 -2.11 -4.83
N THR A 72 17.77 -1.96 -3.86
CA THR A 72 19.10 -2.59 -3.78
C THR A 72 19.21 -3.38 -2.48
N GLU A 73 20.32 -4.09 -2.27
CA GLU A 73 20.62 -4.76 -1.01
C GLU A 73 20.68 -3.81 0.18
N LYS A 74 20.99 -2.52 -0.05
CA LYS A 74 21.30 -1.53 1.00
C LYS A 74 20.18 -0.53 1.24
N GLY A 75 19.23 -0.42 0.33
CA GLY A 75 18.18 0.58 0.42
C GLY A 75 17.26 0.60 -0.79
N CYS A 76 16.33 1.53 -0.80
CA CYS A 76 15.45 1.80 -1.93
C CYS A 76 15.06 3.28 -1.94
N LYS A 77 14.27 3.69 -2.92
CA LYS A 77 13.57 4.98 -2.91
C LYS A 77 12.08 4.74 -2.70
N LEU A 78 11.48 5.46 -1.75
CA LEU A 78 10.03 5.62 -1.75
C LEU A 78 9.66 6.74 -2.71
N LYS A 79 8.94 6.39 -3.78
CA LYS A 79 8.44 7.30 -4.80
C LYS A 79 6.98 7.63 -4.52
N PHE A 80 6.76 8.87 -4.12
CA PHE A 80 5.44 9.47 -4.00
C PHE A 80 5.05 10.12 -5.32
N ARG A 81 3.79 9.92 -5.74
CA ARG A 81 3.20 10.58 -6.89
C ARG A 81 1.98 11.39 -6.45
N VAL A 82 1.86 12.60 -6.98
CA VAL A 82 0.67 13.45 -6.88
C VAL A 82 0.34 13.94 -8.29
N TRP A 83 -0.87 13.72 -8.81
CA TRP A 83 -1.17 14.06 -10.22
C TRP A 83 -2.55 14.67 -10.44
N GLY A 84 -2.78 15.11 -11.68
CA GLY A 84 -4.00 15.80 -12.08
C GLY A 84 -4.10 17.16 -11.39
N THR A 85 -5.26 17.45 -10.82
CA THR A 85 -5.52 18.70 -10.08
C THR A 85 -5.15 18.65 -8.61
N THR A 86 -4.70 17.49 -8.11
CA THR A 86 -4.45 17.25 -6.69
C THR A 86 -3.45 18.24 -6.12
N GLN A 87 -3.79 18.82 -4.98
CA GLN A 87 -2.88 19.62 -4.16
C GLN A 87 -2.67 18.90 -2.84
N ALA A 88 -1.44 18.43 -2.62
CA ALA A 88 -1.05 17.74 -1.39
C ALA A 88 -0.16 18.64 -0.54
N TYR A 89 -0.56 18.90 0.71
CA TYR A 89 0.23 19.66 1.66
C TYR A 89 1.26 18.77 2.37
N TRP A 90 0.91 17.50 2.58
CA TRP A 90 1.77 16.51 3.23
C TRP A 90 1.28 15.08 2.94
N ILE A 91 2.20 14.13 2.77
CA ILE A 91 1.89 12.70 2.61
C ILE A 91 2.92 11.91 3.41
N LYS A 92 2.46 10.91 4.18
CA LYS A 92 3.30 9.97 4.92
C LYS A 92 2.99 8.54 4.54
N ALA A 93 4.03 7.76 4.34
CA ALA A 93 3.95 6.32 4.09
C ALA A 93 4.78 5.54 5.10
N SER A 94 4.42 4.27 5.29
CA SER A 94 5.28 3.26 5.90
C SER A 94 5.77 2.29 4.85
N TRP A 95 6.90 1.66 5.13
CA TRP A 95 7.49 0.62 4.31
C TRP A 95 7.95 -0.55 5.16
N ILE A 96 7.94 -1.73 4.55
CA ILE A 96 8.49 -2.97 5.09
C ILE A 96 9.33 -3.61 4.00
N ALA A 97 10.57 -3.95 4.34
CA ALA A 97 11.47 -4.76 3.53
C ALA A 97 11.64 -6.15 4.15
N HIS A 98 11.69 -7.18 3.31
CA HIS A 98 11.96 -8.56 3.72
C HIS A 98 12.72 -9.33 2.62
N PRO A 99 13.45 -10.41 2.94
CA PRO A 99 14.13 -11.20 1.93
C PRO A 99 13.10 -11.88 1.00
N GLY A 100 13.40 -11.95 -0.29
CA GLY A 100 12.50 -12.52 -1.30
C GLY A 100 12.43 -14.06 -1.31
N ASP A 101 13.39 -14.72 -0.68
CA ASP A 101 13.60 -16.16 -0.68
C ASP A 101 12.99 -16.88 0.54
N ARG A 102 12.39 -16.14 1.48
CA ARG A 102 11.72 -16.76 2.64
C ARG A 102 10.47 -17.53 2.22
N SER A 103 10.33 -18.74 2.75
CA SER A 103 9.17 -19.61 2.51
C SER A 103 7.95 -19.24 3.35
N HIS A 104 8.12 -18.43 4.39
CA HIS A 104 7.10 -18.06 5.36
C HIS A 104 6.66 -16.58 5.21
N ILE A 105 7.01 -15.94 4.09
CA ILE A 105 6.62 -14.56 3.76
C ILE A 105 6.14 -14.51 2.31
N ASP A 106 4.93 -13.99 2.09
CA ASP A 106 4.40 -13.69 0.77
C ASP A 106 3.93 -12.23 0.72
N HIS A 107 3.86 -11.65 -0.47
CA HIS A 107 3.45 -10.26 -0.66
C HIS A 107 2.80 -10.06 -2.03
N GLY A 108 2.10 -8.94 -2.19
CA GLY A 108 1.55 -8.57 -3.47
C GLY A 108 0.68 -7.32 -3.40
N LEU A 109 -0.13 -7.13 -4.44
CA LEU A 109 -1.05 -6.00 -4.53
C LEU A 109 -2.37 -6.40 -5.17
N PHE A 110 -3.34 -5.51 -5.01
CA PHE A 110 -4.59 -5.52 -5.75
C PHE A 110 -4.86 -4.10 -6.25
N ASP A 111 -4.87 -3.93 -7.57
CA ASP A 111 -5.36 -2.72 -8.25
C ASP A 111 -6.80 -2.96 -8.72
N THR A 112 -7.73 -2.10 -8.32
CA THR A 112 -9.13 -2.16 -8.81
C THR A 112 -9.25 -2.16 -10.34
N GLN A 113 -8.26 -1.62 -11.06
CA GLN A 113 -8.21 -1.63 -12.52
C GLN A 113 -7.95 -3.01 -13.13
N GLU A 114 -7.54 -4.00 -12.33
CA GLU A 114 -7.48 -5.41 -12.76
C GLU A 114 -8.87 -5.96 -13.14
N GLN A 115 -9.94 -5.35 -12.63
CA GLN A 115 -11.32 -5.84 -12.81
C GLN A 115 -12.15 -4.98 -13.75
N ARG A 116 -11.74 -3.73 -13.95
CA ARG A 116 -12.51 -2.76 -14.74
C ARG A 116 -11.63 -1.62 -15.25
N PRO A 117 -12.00 -0.98 -16.36
CA PRO A 117 -11.30 0.20 -16.84
C PRO A 117 -11.48 1.40 -15.89
N TRP A 118 -10.55 2.36 -15.96
CA TRP A 118 -10.49 3.55 -15.12
C TRP A 118 -11.74 4.44 -15.27
N GLU A 119 -12.29 4.54 -16.48
CA GLU A 119 -13.44 5.40 -16.83
C GLU A 119 -14.78 4.94 -16.26
N LYS A 120 -14.82 3.75 -15.63
CA LYS A 120 -16.03 3.15 -15.07
C LYS A 120 -15.90 2.99 -13.55
N PRO A 121 -15.91 4.07 -12.75
CA PRO A 121 -15.78 3.99 -11.31
C PRO A 121 -16.88 3.11 -10.71
N GLN A 122 -16.51 2.33 -9.71
CA GLN A 122 -17.39 1.38 -9.01
C GLN A 122 -17.02 1.36 -7.53
N HIS A 123 -17.96 0.94 -6.69
CA HIS A 123 -17.75 0.93 -5.25
C HIS A 123 -17.03 -0.31 -4.74
N GLU A 124 -17.39 -1.50 -5.19
CA GLU A 124 -16.97 -2.74 -4.56
C GLU A 124 -16.02 -3.54 -5.48
N HIS A 125 -14.89 -3.96 -4.94
CA HIS A 125 -13.89 -4.76 -5.63
C HIS A 125 -13.39 -5.87 -4.73
N GLN A 126 -13.23 -7.08 -5.29
CA GLN A 126 -12.66 -8.19 -4.55
C GLN A 126 -11.72 -9.04 -5.40
N LYS A 127 -10.63 -9.52 -4.83
CA LYS A 127 -9.66 -10.40 -5.50
C LYS A 127 -9.37 -11.61 -4.64
N LYS A 128 -9.60 -12.80 -5.19
CA LYS A 128 -9.09 -14.04 -4.62
C LYS A 128 -7.60 -14.15 -4.93
N VAL A 129 -6.80 -14.29 -3.89
CA VAL A 129 -5.34 -14.45 -3.97
C VAL A 129 -4.99 -15.86 -3.53
N THR A 130 -4.27 -16.58 -4.37
CA THR A 130 -3.58 -17.82 -3.98
C THR A 130 -2.16 -17.45 -3.58
N PHE A 131 -1.72 -17.87 -2.41
CA PHE A 131 -0.35 -17.62 -1.96
C PHE A 131 0.65 -18.38 -2.83
N SER A 132 1.74 -17.71 -3.20
CA SER A 132 2.89 -18.33 -3.88
C SER A 132 3.69 -19.20 -2.91
N LYS A 133 3.56 -18.94 -1.61
CA LYS A 133 4.21 -19.68 -0.53
C LYS A 133 3.29 -20.75 0.05
N LYS A 134 3.91 -21.85 0.50
CA LYS A 134 3.22 -22.96 1.16
C LYS A 134 3.19 -22.72 2.66
N PHE A 135 2.19 -21.97 3.13
CA PHE A 135 1.96 -21.85 4.56
C PHE A 135 1.37 -23.14 5.13
N THR A 136 1.57 -23.41 6.42
CA THR A 136 1.00 -24.60 7.10
C THR A 136 -0.22 -24.27 7.97
N ARG A 137 -0.48 -22.98 8.19
CA ARG A 137 -1.67 -22.44 8.85
C ARG A 137 -1.99 -21.06 8.25
N PRO A 138 -3.19 -20.52 8.44
CA PRO A 138 -3.50 -19.15 8.01
C PRO A 138 -2.43 -18.16 8.51
N PRO A 139 -1.74 -17.42 7.61
CA PRO A 139 -0.73 -16.44 8.00
C PRO A 139 -1.40 -15.18 8.58
N VAL A 140 -0.61 -14.36 9.28
CA VAL A 140 -1.00 -12.99 9.60
C VAL A 140 -0.88 -12.17 8.32
N VAL A 141 -1.95 -11.47 7.94
CA VAL A 141 -1.99 -10.63 6.75
C VAL A 141 -2.13 -9.17 7.15
N TYR A 142 -1.25 -8.33 6.62
CA TYR A 142 -1.40 -6.88 6.62
C TYR A 142 -1.77 -6.43 5.22
N TYR A 143 -2.78 -5.55 5.12
CA TYR A 143 -3.27 -5.04 3.85
C TYR A 143 -3.69 -3.58 4.00
N ALA A 144 -3.10 -2.69 3.20
CA ALA A 144 -3.31 -1.26 3.30
C ALA A 144 -3.18 -0.55 1.96
N ILE A 145 -3.76 0.65 1.88
CA ILE A 145 -3.88 1.46 0.67
C ILE A 145 -2.54 2.10 0.31
N SER A 146 -2.03 1.87 -0.89
CA SER A 146 -0.86 2.57 -1.44
C SER A 146 -1.22 3.62 -2.49
N ARG A 147 -2.42 3.54 -3.10
CA ARG A 147 -2.90 4.49 -4.11
C ARG A 147 -4.34 4.89 -3.87
N ILE A 148 -4.63 6.17 -4.04
CA ILE A 148 -5.98 6.75 -4.10
C ILE A 148 -6.07 7.55 -5.41
N ASP A 149 -7.12 7.34 -6.19
CA ASP A 149 -7.53 8.18 -7.33
C ASP A 149 -9.05 8.37 -7.25
N GLU A 150 -9.45 9.45 -6.56
CA GLU A 150 -10.85 9.80 -6.32
C GLU A 150 -11.10 11.28 -6.63
N THR A 151 -12.32 11.61 -7.05
CA THR A 151 -12.71 13.02 -7.25
C THR A 151 -13.10 13.70 -5.95
N ASN A 152 -13.05 15.03 -5.93
CA ASN A 152 -13.63 15.84 -4.85
C ASN A 152 -15.15 16.08 -4.96
N LYS A 153 -15.85 15.45 -5.91
CA LYS A 153 -17.31 15.63 -6.10
C LYS A 153 -18.14 15.01 -4.98
N GLY A 154 -17.59 14.02 -4.28
CA GLY A 154 -18.13 13.43 -3.06
C GLY A 154 -17.05 13.35 -1.99
N ASN A 155 -17.35 12.79 -0.82
CA ASN A 155 -16.30 12.63 0.19
C ASN A 155 -15.35 11.49 -0.19
N LEU A 156 -14.07 11.63 0.16
CA LEU A 156 -13.10 10.54 0.17
C LEU A 156 -13.54 9.46 1.14
N ARG A 157 -13.92 8.28 0.64
CA ARG A 157 -14.32 7.13 1.46
C ARG A 157 -13.85 5.86 0.80
N VAL A 158 -12.80 5.27 1.37
CA VAL A 158 -12.22 4.03 0.90
C VAL A 158 -11.78 3.19 2.08
N LYS A 159 -11.98 1.88 1.98
CA LYS A 159 -11.54 0.89 2.96
C LYS A 159 -10.94 -0.32 2.26
N THR A 160 -9.94 -0.89 2.91
CA THR A 160 -9.37 -2.18 2.52
C THR A 160 -9.51 -3.17 3.67
N TYR A 161 -9.88 -4.41 3.37
CA TYR A 161 -9.95 -5.47 4.36
C TYR A 161 -9.74 -6.83 3.70
N VAL A 162 -9.46 -7.83 4.53
CA VAL A 162 -9.18 -9.20 4.11
C VAL A 162 -10.26 -10.13 4.68
N LYS A 163 -10.73 -11.07 3.88
CA LYS A 163 -11.64 -12.16 4.27
C LYS A 163 -11.04 -13.51 3.89
N ASP A 164 -11.60 -14.58 4.46
CA ASP A 164 -11.35 -15.97 4.07
C ASP A 164 -9.86 -16.37 4.03
N VAL A 165 -9.08 -15.93 5.03
CA VAL A 165 -7.66 -16.27 5.11
C VAL A 165 -7.51 -17.75 5.48
N THR A 166 -6.84 -18.48 4.60
CA THR A 166 -6.46 -19.89 4.76
C THR A 166 -4.94 -20.02 4.62
N ASP A 167 -4.40 -21.23 4.78
CA ASP A 167 -3.01 -21.55 4.44
C ASP A 167 -2.71 -21.42 2.93
N LYS A 168 -3.75 -21.44 2.08
CA LYS A 168 -3.62 -21.42 0.62
C LYS A 168 -3.85 -20.06 -0.02
N GLY A 169 -4.58 -19.18 0.65
CA GLY A 169 -4.99 -17.91 0.05
C GLY A 169 -5.92 -17.09 0.92
N MET A 170 -6.44 -16.03 0.33
CA MET A 170 -7.32 -15.05 0.96
C MET A 170 -8.18 -14.33 -0.07
N THR A 171 -9.21 -13.61 0.39
CA THR A 171 -9.99 -12.66 -0.42
C THR A 171 -9.66 -11.24 0.02
N LEU A 172 -9.12 -10.43 -0.87
CA LEU A 172 -8.87 -9.00 -0.65
C LEU A 172 -10.07 -8.18 -1.10
N HIS A 173 -10.41 -7.14 -0.35
CA HIS A 173 -11.47 -6.18 -0.70
C HIS A 173 -10.95 -4.75 -0.73
N ILE A 174 -11.37 -3.98 -1.74
CA ILE A 174 -11.19 -2.53 -1.82
C ILE A 174 -12.57 -1.95 -2.11
N ASP A 175 -13.13 -1.25 -1.12
CA ASP A 175 -14.49 -0.72 -1.24
C ASP A 175 -14.54 0.79 -0.99
N SER A 176 -15.36 1.50 -1.75
CA SER A 176 -15.86 2.85 -1.46
C SER A 176 -17.37 2.83 -1.24
N TRP A 177 -17.99 3.94 -0.85
CA TRP A 177 -19.44 3.99 -0.64
C TRP A 177 -20.04 5.40 -0.77
N ASN A 178 -21.37 5.45 -0.85
CA ASN A 178 -22.18 6.67 -0.97
C ASN A 178 -21.80 7.49 -2.22
N ASP A 179 -21.54 8.79 -2.10
CA ASP A 179 -21.27 9.70 -3.21
C ASP A 179 -19.80 9.69 -3.70
N THR A 180 -18.99 8.76 -3.20
CA THR A 180 -17.58 8.64 -3.59
C THR A 180 -17.44 8.21 -5.05
N VAL A 181 -16.57 8.89 -5.81
CA VAL A 181 -16.21 8.50 -7.17
C VAL A 181 -14.80 7.93 -7.17
N MET A 182 -14.69 6.60 -7.01
CA MET A 182 -13.42 5.88 -6.97
C MET A 182 -12.99 5.43 -8.37
N TYR A 183 -12.07 6.17 -9.00
CA TYR A 183 -11.54 5.79 -10.32
C TYR A 183 -10.58 4.61 -10.21
N THR A 184 -9.61 4.67 -9.30
CA THR A 184 -8.80 3.52 -8.93
C THR A 184 -8.31 3.64 -7.49
N THR A 185 -8.13 2.50 -6.84
CA THR A 185 -7.38 2.37 -5.60
C THR A 185 -6.49 1.15 -5.71
N VAL A 186 -5.31 1.22 -5.11
CA VAL A 186 -4.38 0.09 -4.98
C VAL A 186 -4.15 -0.17 -3.52
N GLY A 187 -4.32 -1.43 -3.12
CA GLY A 187 -3.85 -1.91 -1.83
C GLY A 187 -2.64 -2.84 -2.01
N GLN A 188 -1.67 -2.74 -1.11
CA GLN A 188 -0.56 -3.68 -1.02
C GLN A 188 -0.68 -4.52 0.23
N TRP A 189 -0.30 -5.80 0.13
CA TRP A 189 -0.38 -6.74 1.23
C TRP A 189 0.94 -7.47 1.47
N ILE A 190 1.12 -7.90 2.72
CA ILE A 190 2.15 -8.82 3.15
C ILE A 190 1.52 -9.88 4.05
N ALA A 191 1.84 -11.15 3.80
CA ALA A 191 1.40 -12.30 4.57
C ALA A 191 2.63 -12.97 5.23
N TYR A 192 2.58 -13.16 6.54
CA TYR A 192 3.67 -13.72 7.32
C TYR A 192 3.16 -14.81 8.26
N GLN A 193 3.79 -15.98 8.22
CA GLN A 193 3.55 -17.04 9.19
C GLN A 193 4.72 -17.08 10.18
N LYS A 194 4.47 -16.63 11.42
CA LYS A 194 5.42 -16.85 12.51
C LYS A 194 5.64 -18.36 12.68
N TYR A 195 6.86 -18.75 13.02
CA TYR A 195 7.21 -20.14 13.37
C TYR A 195 6.25 -20.74 14.40
#